data_AF-A0A846H3Y8-F1
#
_entry.id   AF-A0A846H3Y8-F1
#
_cell.length_a   1.000
_cell.length_b   1.000
_cell.length_c   1.000
_cell.angle_alpha   90.00
_cell.angle_beta   90.00
_cell.angle_gamma   90.00
#
_symmetry.space_group_name_H-M   'P 1'
#
loop_
_entity.id
_entity.type
_entity.pdbx_description
1 polymer ?
#
loop_
_entity_poly.entity_id
_entity_poly.type
_entity_poly.pdbx_seq_one_letter_code
_entity_poly.pdbx_strand_id
1 'polypeptide(L)'
;NVIQDSSYTYALSAIAQAYGKLNQPEKAALLLENAIASANVIQDSSNKADALRDIAQAYGKLNQPEKAALLLEKAIASANVIQDSFYKARALSAIAQAIGKLNQPEKAALLLEKAIASANQIEESYYKADALSAIAEAIGKLNQPEKAALLLEKAIASANVIQDSSDKARALSPIAEATANLKNWGQALKLTQQCPSNDCKVESLTKVLTVHAEQQHPELKQEEESEAE
;
A
#
# COMPACT_ATOMS: atom_id res chain seq x y z
N ASN A 1 4.31 26.69 20.00
CA ASN A 1 4.19 25.22 19.97
C ASN A 1 3.53 24.79 18.69
N VAL A 2 4.33 24.47 17.68
CA VAL A 2 3.82 23.79 16.47
C VAL A 2 3.52 22.35 16.89
N ILE A 3 2.28 21.90 16.68
CA ILE A 3 1.88 20.53 16.98
C ILE A 3 2.64 19.64 15.98
N GLN A 4 3.63 18.90 16.46
CA GLN A 4 4.39 17.91 15.68
C GLN A 4 3.74 16.55 15.89
N ASP A 5 2.67 16.28 15.15
CA ASP A 5 1.96 15.01 15.14
C ASP A 5 2.01 14.34 13.75
N SER A 6 1.36 13.19 13.62
CA SER A 6 1.28 12.47 12.35
C SER A 6 0.59 13.30 11.27
N SER A 7 -0.48 14.02 11.61
CA SER A 7 -1.21 14.92 10.70
C SER A 7 -0.34 16.04 10.14
N TYR A 8 0.47 16.69 10.98
CA TYR A 8 1.44 17.70 10.55
C TYR A 8 2.49 17.11 9.60
N THR A 9 2.94 15.89 9.86
CA THR A 9 3.93 15.18 9.04
C THR A 9 3.37 14.81 7.66
N TYR A 10 2.14 14.28 7.61
CA TYR A 10 1.45 13.96 6.36
C TYR A 10 1.14 15.22 5.54
N ALA A 11 0.76 16.32 6.20
CA ALA A 11 0.52 17.60 5.53
C ALA A 11 1.81 18.12 4.86
N LEU A 12 2.95 18.08 5.57
CA LEU A 12 4.23 18.53 5.00
C LEU A 12 4.69 17.66 3.82
N SER A 13 4.52 16.34 3.88
CA SER A 13 4.91 15.46 2.77
C SER A 13 4.02 15.67 1.54
N ALA A 14 2.71 15.88 1.74
CA ALA A 14 1.78 16.20 0.65
C ALA A 14 2.10 17.56 0.00
N ILE A 15 2.38 18.58 0.81
CA ILE A 15 2.75 19.91 0.31
C ILE A 15 4.10 19.86 -0.42
N ALA A 16 5.08 19.11 0.09
CA ALA A 16 6.36 18.92 -0.60
C ALA A 16 6.19 18.26 -1.98
N GLN A 17 5.30 17.27 -2.10
CA GLN A 17 4.98 16.66 -3.40
C GLN A 17 4.35 17.69 -4.35
N ALA A 18 3.47 18.57 -3.86
CA ALA A 18 2.90 19.65 -4.67
C ALA A 18 3.98 20.63 -5.16
N TYR A 19 4.94 21.02 -4.31
CA TYR A 19 6.06 21.88 -4.73
C TYR A 19 7.00 21.18 -5.71
N GLY A 20 7.19 19.86 -5.60
CA GLY A 20 7.89 19.07 -6.61
C GLY A 20 7.22 19.15 -7.98
N LYS A 21 5.89 19.00 -8.02
CA LYS A 21 5.09 19.15 -9.27
C LYS A 21 5.15 20.58 -9.85
N LEU A 22 5.37 21.59 -9.02
CA LEU A 22 5.53 22.99 -9.44
C LEU A 22 6.97 23.33 -9.86
N ASN A 23 7.85 22.33 -10.03
CA ASN A 23 9.28 22.50 -10.33
C ASN A 23 10.00 23.44 -9.33
N GLN A 24 9.68 23.31 -8.03
CA GLN A 24 10.33 24.04 -6.94
C GLN A 24 11.06 23.07 -5.99
N PRO A 25 12.10 22.38 -6.46
CA PRO A 25 12.74 21.29 -5.73
C PRO A 25 13.40 21.73 -4.43
N GLU A 26 13.91 22.96 -4.34
CA GLU A 26 14.54 23.48 -3.11
C GLU A 26 13.51 23.68 -1.99
N LYS A 27 12.34 24.22 -2.33
CA LYS A 27 11.24 24.38 -1.35
C LYS A 27 10.66 23.03 -0.95
N ALA A 28 10.51 22.12 -1.90
CA ALA A 28 10.09 20.76 -1.63
C ALA A 28 11.07 20.06 -0.67
N ALA A 29 12.38 20.17 -0.91
CA ALA A 29 13.40 19.59 -0.04
C ALA A 29 13.36 20.18 1.38
N LEU A 30 13.22 21.51 1.53
CA LEU A 30 13.13 22.14 2.86
C LEU A 30 11.89 21.66 3.65
N LEU A 31 10.75 21.51 2.97
CA LEU A 31 9.55 20.95 3.59
C LEU A 31 9.73 19.48 3.98
N LEU A 32 10.44 18.69 3.18
CA LEU A 32 10.75 17.30 3.53
C LEU A 32 11.71 17.19 4.72
N GLU A 33 12.69 18.08 4.86
CA GLU A 33 13.53 18.10 6.07
C GLU A 33 12.71 18.43 7.33
N ASN A 34 11.76 19.37 7.24
CA ASN A 34 10.81 19.63 8.32
C ASN A 34 9.90 18.42 8.61
N ALA A 35 9.46 17.72 7.56
CA ALA A 35 8.66 16.50 7.69
C ALA A 35 9.48 15.40 8.38
N ILE A 36 10.77 15.25 8.07
CA ILE A 36 11.66 14.29 8.73
C ILE A 36 11.79 14.62 10.23
N ALA A 37 12.02 15.89 10.57
CA ALA A 37 12.12 16.33 11.96
C ALA A 37 10.84 15.98 12.74
N SER A 38 9.67 16.21 12.14
CA SER A 38 8.37 15.82 12.71
C SER A 38 8.20 14.30 12.82
N ALA A 39 8.53 13.54 11.76
CA ALA A 39 8.45 12.08 11.77
C ALA A 39 9.32 11.44 12.86
N ASN A 40 10.47 12.04 13.17
CA ASN A 40 11.40 11.51 14.17
C ASN A 40 10.83 11.54 15.60
N VAL A 41 9.95 12.49 15.92
CA VAL A 41 9.35 12.64 17.26
C VAL A 41 8.05 11.87 17.45
N ILE A 42 7.48 11.28 16.39
CA ILE A 42 6.31 10.40 16.47
C ILE A 42 6.66 9.18 17.34
N GLN A 43 5.83 8.94 18.38
CA GLN A 43 6.01 7.82 19.31
C GLN A 43 5.37 6.52 18.80
N ASP A 44 4.21 6.63 18.15
CA ASP A 44 3.54 5.47 17.57
C ASP A 44 4.35 4.93 16.38
N SER A 45 4.74 3.66 16.47
CA SER A 45 5.66 3.05 15.50
C SER A 45 5.00 2.84 14.13
N SER A 46 3.68 2.66 14.09
CA SER A 46 2.93 2.53 12.84
C SER A 46 2.90 3.87 12.10
N ASN A 47 2.46 4.92 12.78
CA ASN A 47 2.42 6.28 12.24
C ASN A 47 3.81 6.77 11.82
N LYS A 48 4.85 6.43 12.59
CA LYS A 48 6.24 6.78 12.24
C LYS A 48 6.70 6.05 10.97
N ALA A 49 6.41 4.76 10.84
CA ALA A 49 6.74 3.98 9.66
C ALA A 49 6.04 4.54 8.41
N ASP A 50 4.75 4.84 8.50
CA ASP A 50 3.97 5.44 7.42
C ASP A 50 4.50 6.81 7.02
N ALA A 51 4.74 7.70 7.99
CA ALA A 51 5.29 9.02 7.73
C ALA A 51 6.65 8.95 7.03
N LEU A 52 7.57 8.12 7.51
CA LEU A 52 8.90 7.95 6.89
C LEU A 52 8.81 7.37 5.48
N ARG A 53 7.90 6.43 5.24
CA ARG A 53 7.62 5.89 3.88
C ARG A 53 7.13 6.99 2.95
N ASP A 54 6.18 7.81 3.39
CA ASP A 54 5.58 8.85 2.54
C ASP A 54 6.58 9.96 2.20
N ILE A 55 7.42 10.35 3.16
CA ILE A 55 8.54 11.27 2.92
C ILE A 55 9.54 10.63 1.95
N ALA A 56 9.84 9.33 2.08
CA ALA A 56 10.74 8.63 1.16
C ALA A 56 10.19 8.61 -0.27
N GLN A 57 8.88 8.35 -0.44
CA GLN A 57 8.23 8.41 -1.74
C GLN A 57 8.31 9.82 -2.35
N ALA A 58 8.13 10.86 -1.54
CA ALA A 58 8.31 12.24 -1.99
C ALA A 58 9.75 12.51 -2.46
N TYR A 59 10.76 12.05 -1.74
CA TYR A 59 12.16 12.13 -2.21
C TYR A 59 12.41 11.34 -3.50
N GLY A 60 11.79 10.17 -3.66
CA GLY A 60 11.84 9.41 -4.91
C GLY A 60 11.28 10.21 -6.09
N LYS A 61 10.13 10.87 -5.90
CA LYS A 61 9.51 11.77 -6.91
C LYS A 61 10.38 12.99 -7.24
N LEU A 62 11.22 13.44 -6.30
CA LEU A 62 12.20 14.52 -6.51
C LEU A 62 13.54 14.02 -7.07
N ASN A 63 13.60 12.78 -7.56
CA ASN A 63 14.82 12.15 -8.08
C ASN A 63 15.99 12.15 -7.07
N GLN A 64 15.69 11.93 -5.78
CA GLN A 64 16.68 11.77 -4.69
C GLN A 64 16.59 10.35 -4.08
N PRO A 65 16.92 9.30 -4.85
CA PRO A 65 16.71 7.91 -4.43
C PRO A 65 17.56 7.49 -3.23
N GLU A 66 18.73 8.09 -3.01
CA GLU A 66 19.60 7.78 -1.86
C GLU A 66 18.94 8.22 -0.54
N LYS A 67 18.36 9.43 -0.51
CA LYS A 67 17.61 9.91 0.66
C LYS A 67 16.35 9.09 0.89
N ALA A 68 15.65 8.74 -0.18
CA ALA A 68 14.48 7.87 -0.11
C ALA A 68 14.85 6.50 0.50
N ALA A 69 15.94 5.87 0.05
CA ALA A 69 16.40 4.60 0.56
C ALA A 69 16.74 4.66 2.06
N LEU A 70 17.45 5.71 2.52
CA LEU A 70 17.76 5.91 3.94
C LEU A 70 16.51 6.06 4.81
N LEU A 71 15.48 6.75 4.32
CA LEU A 71 14.23 6.90 5.03
C LEU A 71 13.42 5.60 5.07
N LEU A 72 13.45 4.81 3.99
CA LEU A 72 12.82 3.48 3.98
C LEU A 72 13.50 2.52 4.97
N GLU A 73 14.81 2.61 5.19
CA GLU A 73 15.47 1.83 6.26
C GLU A 73 14.96 2.22 7.65
N LYS A 74 14.78 3.52 7.92
CA LYS A 74 14.19 3.99 9.18
C LYS A 74 12.72 3.57 9.31
N ALA A 75 11.97 3.56 8.21
CA ALA A 75 10.60 3.06 8.16
C ALA A 75 10.55 1.56 8.48
N ILE A 76 11.47 0.76 7.91
CA ILE A 76 11.59 -0.68 8.24
C ILE A 76 11.88 -0.87 9.72
N ALA A 77 12.83 -0.11 10.29
CA ALA A 77 13.15 -0.20 11.72
C ALA A 77 11.92 0.08 12.59
N SER A 78 11.15 1.11 12.24
CA SER A 78 9.91 1.46 12.94
C SER A 78 8.84 0.37 12.77
N ALA A 79 8.66 -0.16 11.56
CA ALA A 79 7.71 -1.22 11.29
C ALA A 79 8.04 -2.53 12.01
N ASN A 80 9.32 -2.85 12.20
CA ASN A 80 9.75 -4.08 12.86
C ASN A 80 9.37 -4.14 14.35
N VAL A 81 9.25 -2.99 15.02
CA VAL A 81 8.90 -2.92 16.45
C VAL A 81 7.39 -2.80 16.73
N ILE A 82 6.57 -2.70 15.68
CA ILE A 82 5.10 -2.78 15.80
C ILE A 82 4.73 -4.15 16.39
N GLN A 83 3.93 -4.14 17.45
CA GLN A 83 3.51 -5.36 18.15
C GLN A 83 2.29 -6.01 17.51
N ASP A 84 1.35 -5.21 17.03
CA ASP A 84 0.17 -5.70 16.35
C ASP A 84 0.52 -6.26 14.97
N SER A 85 0.20 -7.54 14.74
CA SER A 85 0.55 -8.26 13.52
C SER A 85 -0.12 -7.70 12.27
N PHE A 86 -1.32 -7.14 12.38
CA PHE A 86 -2.03 -6.51 11.27
C PHE A 86 -1.34 -5.22 10.83
N TYR A 87 -1.11 -4.28 11.77
CA TYR A 87 -0.40 -3.03 11.46
C TYR A 87 1.02 -3.29 10.96
N LYS A 88 1.72 -4.29 11.53
CA LYS A 88 3.06 -4.68 11.06
C LYS A 88 3.05 -5.20 9.62
N ALA A 89 2.12 -6.10 9.29
CA ALA A 89 1.99 -6.64 7.92
C ALA A 89 1.69 -5.53 6.89
N ARG A 90 0.74 -4.63 7.23
CA ARG A 90 0.38 -3.46 6.43
C ARG A 90 1.56 -2.52 6.22
N ALA A 91 2.27 -2.15 7.28
CA ALA A 91 3.42 -1.25 7.19
C ALA A 91 4.55 -1.85 6.33
N LEU A 92 4.95 -3.10 6.61
CA LEU A 92 6.02 -3.77 5.87
C LEU A 92 5.70 -3.93 4.38
N SER A 93 4.46 -4.28 4.02
CA SER A 93 4.05 -4.41 2.61
C SER A 93 4.03 -3.07 1.88
N ALA A 94 3.55 -2.01 2.51
CA ALA A 94 3.56 -0.67 1.92
C ALA A 94 4.98 -0.12 1.74
N ILE A 95 5.88 -0.36 2.71
CA ILE A 95 7.29 -0.02 2.59
C ILE A 95 7.95 -0.83 1.46
N ALA A 96 7.61 -2.12 1.31
CA ALA A 96 8.14 -2.95 0.23
C ALA A 96 7.74 -2.41 -1.16
N GLN A 97 6.50 -1.95 -1.32
CA GLN A 97 6.07 -1.29 -2.56
C GLN A 97 6.91 -0.04 -2.86
N ALA A 98 7.21 0.78 -1.84
CA ALA A 98 8.06 1.95 -2.01
C ALA A 98 9.51 1.58 -2.40
N ILE A 99 10.06 0.50 -1.81
CA ILE A 99 11.38 -0.03 -2.18
C ILE A 99 11.39 -0.55 -3.62
N GLY A 100 10.33 -1.23 -4.05
CA GLY A 100 10.17 -1.70 -5.42
C GLY A 100 10.21 -0.56 -6.43
N LYS A 101 9.56 0.58 -6.12
CA LYS A 101 9.60 1.81 -6.93
C LYS A 101 11.00 2.44 -7.01
N LEU A 102 11.91 2.13 -6.09
CA LEU A 102 13.31 2.53 -6.13
C LEU A 102 14.21 1.49 -6.85
N ASN A 103 13.63 0.58 -7.63
CA ASN A 103 14.33 -0.47 -8.36
C ASN A 103 15.17 -1.40 -7.44
N GLN A 104 14.66 -1.71 -6.25
CA GLN A 104 15.27 -2.69 -5.31
C GLN A 104 14.34 -3.90 -5.07
N PRO A 105 13.97 -4.67 -6.10
CA PRO A 105 12.94 -5.71 -6.01
C PRO A 105 13.30 -6.86 -5.08
N GLU A 106 14.57 -7.24 -4.95
CA GLU A 106 15.01 -8.34 -4.07
C GLU A 106 14.80 -7.97 -2.60
N LYS A 107 15.14 -6.74 -2.22
CA LYS A 107 14.92 -6.23 -0.86
C LYS A 107 13.44 -6.08 -0.55
N ALA A 108 12.65 -5.62 -1.53
CA ALA A 108 11.19 -5.55 -1.39
C ALA A 108 10.59 -6.96 -1.19
N ALA A 109 11.05 -7.96 -1.94
CA ALA A 109 10.60 -9.34 -1.79
C ALA A 109 10.91 -9.93 -0.40
N LEU A 110 12.11 -9.69 0.14
CA LEU A 110 12.48 -10.10 1.50
C LEU A 110 11.61 -9.43 2.57
N LEU A 111 11.24 -8.17 2.36
CA LEU A 111 10.35 -7.45 3.27
C LEU A 111 8.92 -7.98 3.21
N LEU A 112 8.45 -8.37 2.02
CA LEU A 112 7.14 -9.01 1.85
C LEU A 112 7.06 -10.37 2.52
N GLU A 113 8.15 -11.15 2.58
CA GLU A 113 8.18 -12.39 3.38
C GLU A 113 7.93 -12.12 4.87
N LYS A 114 8.52 -11.05 5.42
CA LYS A 114 8.26 -10.64 6.81
C LYS A 114 6.82 -10.17 7.01
N ALA A 115 6.25 -9.49 6.00
CA ALA A 115 4.86 -9.09 6.01
C ALA A 115 3.92 -10.31 6.00
N ILE A 116 4.21 -11.33 5.18
CA ILE A 116 3.46 -12.60 5.14
C ILE A 116 3.54 -13.30 6.50
N ALA A 117 4.73 -13.40 7.09
CA ALA A 117 4.91 -14.01 8.40
C ALA A 117 4.05 -13.32 9.47
N SER A 118 4.01 -11.98 9.45
CA SER A 118 3.16 -11.19 10.36
C SER A 118 1.67 -11.41 10.06
N ALA A 119 1.25 -11.39 8.79
CA ALA A 119 -0.15 -11.61 8.40
C ALA A 119 -0.67 -13.00 8.81
N ASN A 120 0.19 -14.02 8.80
CA ASN A 120 -0.19 -15.37 9.23
C ASN A 120 -0.49 -15.47 10.73
N GLN A 121 0.05 -14.57 11.55
CA GLN A 121 -0.21 -14.49 13.00
C GLN A 121 -1.54 -13.80 13.33
N ILE A 122 -2.20 -13.17 12.35
CA ILE A 122 -3.49 -12.53 12.57
C ILE A 122 -4.56 -13.61 12.76
N GLU A 123 -5.29 -13.51 13.88
CA GLU A 123 -6.38 -14.43 14.23
C GLU A 123 -7.72 -13.99 13.62
N GLU A 124 -8.01 -12.69 13.65
CA GLU A 124 -9.27 -12.18 13.13
C GLU A 124 -9.32 -12.24 11.60
N SER A 125 -10.37 -12.90 11.09
CA SER A 125 -10.48 -13.25 9.67
C SER A 125 -10.55 -12.05 8.75
N TYR A 126 -11.21 -10.96 9.18
CA TYR A 126 -11.25 -9.69 8.43
C TYR A 126 -9.85 -9.10 8.24
N TYR A 127 -9.15 -8.83 9.34
CA TYR A 127 -7.80 -8.25 9.29
C TYR A 127 -6.80 -9.14 8.57
N LYS A 128 -6.94 -10.47 8.70
CA LYS A 128 -6.11 -11.43 7.98
C LYS A 128 -6.34 -11.35 6.47
N ALA A 129 -7.61 -11.35 6.04
CA ALA A 129 -7.97 -11.22 4.63
C ALA A 129 -7.45 -9.91 4.04
N ASP A 130 -7.64 -8.79 4.74
CA ASP A 130 -7.18 -7.47 4.33
C ASP A 130 -5.65 -7.43 4.17
N ALA A 131 -4.90 -7.84 5.21
CA ALA A 131 -3.44 -7.85 5.17
C ALA A 131 -2.88 -8.75 4.05
N LEU A 132 -3.41 -9.97 3.89
CA LEU A 132 -2.97 -10.90 2.85
C LEU A 132 -3.24 -10.34 1.44
N SER A 133 -4.38 -9.67 1.24
CA SER A 133 -4.73 -9.06 -0.05
C SER A 133 -3.79 -7.90 -0.41
N ALA A 134 -3.47 -7.02 0.54
CA ALA A 134 -2.55 -5.91 0.35
C ALA A 134 -1.11 -6.39 0.07
N ILE A 135 -0.67 -7.46 0.75
CA ILE A 135 0.63 -8.09 0.46
C ILE A 135 0.62 -8.70 -0.94
N ALA A 136 -0.47 -9.36 -1.35
CA ALA A 136 -0.56 -9.97 -2.67
C ALA A 136 -0.49 -8.93 -3.79
N GLU A 137 -1.17 -7.80 -3.63
CA GLU A 137 -1.07 -6.66 -4.55
C GLU A 137 0.38 -6.17 -4.66
N ALA A 138 1.08 -6.02 -3.53
CA ALA A 138 2.48 -5.63 -3.51
C ALA A 138 3.40 -6.65 -4.24
N ILE A 139 3.16 -7.95 -4.05
CA ILE A 139 3.88 -9.02 -4.75
C ILE A 139 3.59 -8.98 -6.26
N GLY A 140 2.34 -8.73 -6.65
CA GLY A 140 1.94 -8.58 -8.05
C GLY A 140 2.67 -7.42 -8.74
N LYS A 141 2.80 -6.27 -8.06
CA LYS A 141 3.58 -5.12 -8.53
C LYS A 141 5.08 -5.39 -8.67
N LEU A 142 5.62 -6.42 -8.01
CA LEU A 142 6.99 -6.90 -8.18
C LEU A 142 7.12 -8.00 -9.24
N ASN A 143 6.13 -8.16 -10.12
CA ASN A 143 6.10 -9.18 -11.18
C ASN A 143 6.25 -10.63 -10.66
N GLN A 144 5.62 -10.95 -9.51
CA GLN A 144 5.53 -12.31 -8.98
C GLN A 144 4.07 -12.81 -8.92
N PRO A 145 3.36 -12.88 -10.06
CA PRO A 145 1.92 -13.10 -10.10
C PRO A 145 1.48 -14.47 -9.53
N GLU A 146 2.27 -15.53 -9.69
CA GLU A 146 1.94 -16.87 -9.16
C GLU A 146 1.90 -16.86 -7.63
N LYS A 147 2.87 -16.18 -7.01
CA LYS A 147 2.94 -16.05 -5.55
C LYS A 147 1.84 -15.14 -5.02
N ALA A 148 1.53 -14.05 -5.73
CA ALA A 148 0.41 -13.18 -5.41
C ALA A 148 -0.92 -13.96 -5.45
N ALA A 149 -1.14 -14.79 -6.48
CA ALA A 149 -2.33 -15.62 -6.60
C ALA A 149 -2.48 -16.59 -5.43
N LEU A 150 -1.40 -17.28 -5.04
CA LEU A 150 -1.43 -18.18 -3.86
C LEU A 150 -1.78 -17.46 -2.57
N LEU A 151 -1.36 -16.19 -2.42
CA LEU A 151 -1.68 -15.39 -1.24
C LEU A 151 -3.13 -14.89 -1.27
N LEU A 152 -3.65 -14.55 -2.46
CA LEU A 152 -5.06 -14.21 -2.63
C LEU A 152 -5.97 -15.39 -2.31
N GLU A 153 -5.61 -16.63 -2.65
CA GLU A 153 -6.39 -17.81 -2.23
C GLU A 153 -6.53 -17.89 -0.70
N LYS A 154 -5.46 -17.57 0.04
CA LYS A 154 -5.51 -17.52 1.52
C LYS A 154 -6.36 -16.35 2.03
N ALA A 155 -6.31 -15.19 1.36
CA ALA A 155 -7.16 -14.05 1.67
C ALA A 155 -8.64 -14.39 1.45
N ILE A 156 -8.98 -15.05 0.32
CA ILE A 156 -10.33 -15.53 -0.01
C ILE A 156 -10.82 -16.53 1.03
N ALA A 157 -10.00 -17.50 1.43
CA ALA A 157 -10.34 -18.46 2.46
C ALA A 157 -10.68 -17.76 3.80
N SER A 158 -9.89 -16.74 4.17
CA SER A 158 -10.12 -15.93 5.36
C SER A 158 -11.40 -15.09 5.24
N ALA A 159 -11.66 -14.47 4.08
CA ALA A 159 -12.87 -13.69 3.85
C ALA A 159 -14.15 -14.55 3.88
N ASN A 160 -14.07 -15.80 3.45
CA ASN A 160 -15.25 -16.68 3.36
C ASN A 160 -15.81 -17.10 4.72
N VAL A 161 -14.98 -17.16 5.76
CA VAL A 161 -15.40 -17.54 7.12
C VAL A 161 -15.95 -16.36 7.93
N ILE A 162 -15.82 -15.11 7.43
CA ILE A 162 -16.38 -13.93 8.07
C ILE A 162 -17.91 -14.03 8.08
N GLN A 163 -18.50 -13.88 9.27
CA GLN A 163 -19.95 -13.94 9.49
C GLN A 163 -20.61 -12.58 9.34
N ASP A 164 -19.94 -11.52 9.80
CA ASP A 164 -20.47 -10.16 9.65
C ASP A 164 -20.50 -9.76 8.17
N SER A 165 -21.68 -9.33 7.72
CA SER A 165 -21.90 -9.00 6.31
C SER A 165 -21.12 -7.75 5.87
N SER A 166 -20.94 -6.78 6.75
CA SER A 166 -20.19 -5.56 6.44
C SER A 166 -18.69 -5.87 6.34
N ASP A 167 -18.14 -6.63 7.28
CA ASP A 167 -16.72 -7.01 7.25
C ASP A 167 -16.41 -7.94 6.08
N LYS A 168 -17.32 -8.87 5.77
CA LYS A 168 -17.19 -9.73 4.60
C LYS A 168 -17.19 -8.93 3.30
N ALA A 169 -18.06 -7.93 3.19
CA ALA A 169 -18.08 -7.02 2.05
C ALA A 169 -16.76 -6.24 1.93
N ARG A 170 -16.29 -5.66 3.03
CA ARG A 170 -15.03 -4.91 3.11
C ARG A 170 -13.81 -5.77 2.79
N ALA A 171 -13.82 -7.07 3.10
CA ALA A 171 -12.75 -7.99 2.75
C ALA A 171 -12.81 -8.43 1.28
N LEU A 172 -13.98 -8.78 0.75
CA LEU A 172 -14.11 -9.35 -0.60
C LEU A 172 -13.83 -8.32 -1.71
N SER A 173 -14.18 -7.05 -1.51
CA SER A 173 -13.98 -6.00 -2.51
C SER A 173 -12.50 -5.80 -2.93
N PRO A 174 -11.55 -5.53 -2.01
CA PRO A 174 -10.13 -5.39 -2.38
C PRO A 174 -9.52 -6.70 -2.89
N ILE A 175 -9.97 -7.86 -2.41
CA ILE A 175 -9.51 -9.15 -2.93
C ILE A 175 -9.93 -9.32 -4.39
N ALA A 176 -11.18 -9.00 -4.75
CA ALA A 176 -11.66 -9.08 -6.12
C ALA A 176 -10.86 -8.16 -7.06
N GLU A 177 -10.57 -6.93 -6.63
CA GLU A 177 -9.72 -5.99 -7.34
C GLU A 177 -8.29 -6.53 -7.53
N ALA A 178 -7.66 -7.02 -6.47
CA ALA A 178 -6.33 -7.62 -6.54
C ALA A 178 -6.29 -8.86 -7.45
N THR A 179 -7.33 -9.70 -7.42
CA THR A 179 -7.48 -10.84 -8.34
C THR A 179 -7.63 -10.39 -9.79
N ALA A 180 -8.36 -9.29 -10.04
CA ALA A 180 -8.48 -8.68 -11.36
C ALA A 180 -7.16 -8.09 -11.87
N ASN A 181 -6.36 -7.49 -10.98
CA ASN A 181 -5.02 -6.99 -11.30
C ASN A 181 -4.08 -8.12 -11.78
N LEU A 182 -4.28 -9.36 -11.30
CA LEU A 182 -3.57 -10.55 -11.79
C LEU A 182 -4.22 -11.18 -13.04
N LYS A 183 -5.17 -10.51 -13.68
CA LYS A 183 -5.90 -10.96 -14.88
C LYS A 183 -6.74 -12.22 -14.67
N ASN A 184 -7.06 -12.57 -13.43
CA ASN A 184 -7.93 -13.70 -13.11
C ASN A 184 -9.41 -13.25 -13.02
N TRP A 185 -9.95 -12.88 -14.17
CA TRP A 185 -11.29 -12.27 -14.29
C TRP A 185 -12.41 -13.18 -13.78
N GLY A 186 -12.32 -14.48 -14.05
CA GLY A 186 -13.34 -15.44 -13.62
C GLY A 186 -13.47 -15.49 -12.10
N GLN A 187 -12.34 -15.50 -11.38
CA GLN A 187 -12.36 -15.50 -9.93
C GLN A 187 -12.73 -14.12 -9.35
N ALA A 188 -12.25 -13.02 -9.94
CA ALA A 188 -12.64 -11.66 -9.53
C ALA A 188 -14.17 -11.44 -9.60
N LEU A 189 -14.80 -11.88 -10.70
CA LEU A 189 -16.26 -11.81 -10.86
C LEU A 189 -16.99 -12.75 -9.90
N LYS A 190 -16.45 -13.94 -9.63
CA LYS A 190 -17.01 -14.85 -8.62
C LYS A 190 -16.99 -14.24 -7.22
N LEU A 191 -15.90 -13.56 -6.85
CA LEU A 191 -15.79 -12.85 -5.57
C LEU A 191 -16.78 -11.70 -5.47
N THR A 192 -16.96 -10.96 -6.57
CA THR A 192 -18.01 -9.94 -6.68
C THR A 192 -19.40 -10.53 -6.40
N GLN A 193 -19.71 -11.71 -6.94
CA GLN A 193 -21.00 -12.37 -6.69
C GLN A 193 -21.20 -12.83 -5.23
N GLN A 194 -20.11 -13.08 -4.50
CA GLN A 194 -20.12 -13.49 -3.09
C GLN A 194 -20.33 -12.32 -2.12
N CYS A 195 -20.32 -11.07 -2.60
CA CYS A 195 -20.69 -9.90 -1.80
C CYS A 195 -22.10 -10.07 -1.19
N PRO A 196 -22.27 -9.80 0.12
CA PRO A 196 -23.53 -10.03 0.82
C PRO A 196 -24.62 -9.00 0.52
N SER A 197 -24.28 -7.81 0.02
CA SER A 197 -25.22 -6.75 -0.34
C SER A 197 -25.08 -6.32 -1.80
N ASN A 198 -26.12 -5.68 -2.36
CA ASN A 198 -26.05 -5.11 -3.70
C ASN A 198 -25.03 -3.96 -3.78
N ASP A 199 -24.91 -3.15 -2.73
CA ASP A 199 -23.92 -2.07 -2.67
C ASP A 199 -22.49 -2.62 -2.78
N CYS A 200 -22.17 -3.69 -2.03
CA CYS A 200 -20.88 -4.38 -2.15
C CYS A 200 -20.66 -4.94 -3.56
N LYS A 201 -21.69 -5.56 -4.16
CA LYS A 201 -21.60 -6.10 -5.53
C LYS A 201 -21.28 -4.99 -6.52
N VAL A 202 -21.97 -3.86 -6.43
CA VAL A 202 -21.74 -2.70 -7.31
C VAL A 202 -20.34 -2.13 -7.11
N GLU A 203 -19.92 -1.92 -5.86
CA GLU A 203 -18.58 -1.40 -5.54
C GLU A 203 -17.48 -2.33 -6.07
N SER A 204 -17.58 -3.63 -5.77
CA SER A 204 -16.62 -4.64 -6.19
C SER A 204 -16.59 -4.81 -7.72
N LEU A 205 -17.76 -4.85 -8.37
CA LEU A 205 -17.83 -4.92 -9.83
C LEU A 205 -17.22 -3.68 -10.48
N THR A 206 -17.48 -2.50 -9.93
CA THR A 206 -16.93 -1.24 -10.43
C THR A 206 -15.40 -1.28 -10.40
N LYS A 207 -14.79 -1.68 -9.27
CA LYS A 207 -13.33 -1.83 -9.16
C LYS A 207 -12.77 -2.82 -10.18
N VAL A 208 -13.39 -4.00 -10.31
CA VAL A 208 -12.95 -5.02 -11.28
C VAL A 208 -13.04 -4.51 -12.73
N LEU A 209 -14.13 -3.80 -13.08
CA LEU A 209 -14.31 -3.21 -14.41
C LEU A 209 -13.33 -2.07 -14.67
N THR A 210 -13.05 -1.22 -13.69
CA THR A 210 -12.02 -0.18 -13.79
C THR A 210 -10.66 -0.80 -14.09
N VAL A 211 -10.25 -1.82 -13.33
CA VAL A 211 -8.99 -2.55 -13.58
C VAL A 211 -8.96 -3.13 -14.99
N HIS A 212 -10.07 -3.69 -15.46
CA HIS A 212 -10.15 -4.21 -16.83
C HIS A 212 -9.99 -3.11 -17.88
N ALA A 213 -10.72 -2.01 -17.72
CA ALA A 213 -10.67 -0.86 -18.62
C ALA A 213 -9.25 -0.29 -18.68
N GLU A 214 -8.61 -0.04 -17.55
CA GLU A 214 -7.24 0.47 -17.47
C GLU A 214 -6.17 -0.46 -18.05
N GLN A 215 -6.42 -1.78 -18.08
CA GLN A 215 -5.50 -2.75 -18.69
C GLN A 215 -5.66 -2.83 -20.22
N GLN A 216 -6.87 -2.60 -20.75
CA GLN A 216 -7.12 -2.54 -22.19
C GLN A 216 -6.78 -1.17 -22.77
N HIS A 217 -6.98 -0.14 -21.95
CA HIS A 217 -6.82 1.27 -22.28
C HIS A 217 -5.94 1.95 -21.22
N PRO A 218 -4.61 1.74 -21.27
CA PRO A 218 -3.69 2.36 -20.31
C PRO A 218 -3.83 3.88 -20.21
N GLU A 219 -4.27 4.54 -21.29
CA GLU A 219 -4.55 5.98 -21.36
C GLU A 219 -5.67 6.46 -20.40
N LEU A 220 -6.52 5.54 -19.92
CA LEU A 220 -7.58 5.84 -18.96
C LEU A 220 -7.05 5.90 -17.52
N LYS A 221 -5.88 5.34 -17.25
CA LYS A 221 -5.20 5.66 -15.99
C LYS A 221 -4.94 7.15 -16.05
N GLN A 222 -5.54 7.91 -15.13
CA GLN A 222 -5.12 9.29 -14.94
C GLN A 222 -3.62 9.25 -14.66
N GLU A 223 -2.84 9.62 -15.67
CA GLU A 223 -1.44 9.89 -15.54
C GLU A 223 -1.33 11.02 -14.50
N GLU A 224 -0.88 10.70 -13.28
CA GLU A 224 0.04 11.62 -12.60
C GLU A 224 1.44 11.60 -13.28
N GLU A 225 1.51 11.08 -14.51
CA GLU A 225 2.68 10.81 -15.34
C GLU A 225 2.59 11.59 -16.67
N SER A 226 2.58 12.93 -16.63
CA SER A 226 2.88 13.77 -17.80
C SER A 226 3.37 15.11 -17.27
N GLU A 227 4.45 15.76 -17.68
CA GLU A 227 5.45 15.59 -18.72
C GLU A 227 6.60 16.48 -18.21
N ALA A 228 7.83 15.98 -18.18
CA ALA A 228 9.01 16.82 -18.09
C ALA A 228 9.93 16.41 -19.23
N GLU A 229 9.67 16.99 -20.41
CA GLU A 229 10.73 17.28 -21.37
C GLU A 229 11.70 18.33 -20.80
#